data_AF-A0A2D9K603-F1
#
_entry.id   AF-A0A2D9K603-F1
#
_cell.length_a   1.000
_cell.length_b   1.000
_cell.length_c   1.000
_cell.angle_alpha   90.00
_cell.angle_beta   90.00
_cell.angle_gamma   90.00
#
_symmetry.space_group_name_H-M   'P 1'
#
loop_
_entity.id
_entity.type
_entity.pdbx_description
1 polymer ?
#
loop_
_entity_poly.entity_id
_entity_poly.type
_entity_poly.pdbx_seq_one_letter_code
_entity_poly.pdbx_strand_id
1 'polypeptide(L)'
;MPTTSYARLENAALAAVVSEGGEIEGRESGLYNPAPRGSVAKASASVEIFRSIAPQSPRPAEMLDTVTVKGDGMLSARDLAIHEYLVAAAYEAAYVASEQGTEREVVGQELEVPMKGVLAFLGTSARRAHVLKSVAALNRTSVSYSIPGGRTVTDVPLLVGWHESGAEADVVRFSLPSRVWWLLASQPSYAYLELAALATMSSRYGIHLYRHLALRMSRTRWDPMEPDTVLHYSPEEAAAAIGYDEAPMQVGRLTTALKRAVSDLKEVRRFRVEYAAPRRRAAKGAPISAFVLQIAMLPPQVETAKLGGIHKSAKPFTGAPDVPDLRVNSHVWDKASELARQHGRRIAPNYISGAWFGSLHEAYGGGPTDRDAARKEYRGAALLRAIRAHGPDRAAFAWFTEELKDPDLLAEVDHSSELDRRFKYEAAGEKARRIRLRDYKHGDRKQRAARLPKPTREQRFAKAVAKVEAGKAERLKRFADATVVELDVAYDGINDARRMADDFTRRTWRGNRLIELRLSHLVRDDIVTEVIGRYPASVDDLESVLSRPDIISGYRPIHDPTVEAPVVTGPRRPAFLPGSKPWEVVGGTTKKPSDDD
;
A
#
# COMPACT_ATOMS: atom_id res chain seq x y z
N MET A 1 52.90 10.40 30.10
CA MET A 1 52.40 10.21 28.72
C MET A 1 51.04 10.88 28.64
N PRO A 2 50.81 11.90 27.81
CA PRO A 2 49.58 12.66 27.88
C PRO A 2 48.40 11.81 27.38
N THR A 3 47.36 11.73 28.21
CA THR A 3 46.08 11.05 27.98
C THR A 3 45.20 11.91 27.07
N THR A 4 45.19 11.61 25.78
CA THR A 4 44.26 12.20 24.82
C THR A 4 42.95 11.42 24.85
N SER A 5 41.88 11.99 25.41
CA SER A 5 40.56 11.36 25.46
C SER A 5 39.96 11.25 24.06
N TYR A 6 39.58 10.03 23.65
CA TYR A 6 38.93 9.72 22.36
C TYR A 6 37.67 10.58 22.09
N ALA A 7 37.00 11.09 23.12
CA ALA A 7 35.85 12.00 23.00
C ALA A 7 36.15 13.35 22.30
N ARG A 8 37.42 13.76 22.17
CA ARG A 8 37.79 14.96 21.38
C ARG A 8 37.96 14.66 19.89
N LEU A 9 38.27 13.42 19.51
CA LEU A 9 38.50 13.06 18.11
C LEU A 9 37.18 12.86 17.35
N GLU A 10 36.12 12.37 18.00
CA GLU A 10 34.79 12.29 17.36
C GLU A 10 34.14 13.67 17.19
N ASN A 11 34.32 14.59 18.15
CA ASN A 11 33.87 15.97 18.01
C ASN A 11 34.70 16.76 16.98
N ALA A 12 35.99 16.48 16.85
CA ALA A 12 36.83 17.06 15.80
C ALA A 12 36.48 16.52 14.41
N ALA A 13 36.11 15.23 14.29
CA ALA A 13 35.62 14.66 13.05
C ALA A 13 34.26 15.23 12.63
N LEU A 14 33.36 15.53 13.59
CA LEU A 14 32.12 16.25 13.30
C LEU A 14 32.34 17.70 12.87
N ALA A 15 33.38 18.36 13.40
CA ALA A 15 33.74 19.73 13.02
C ALA A 15 34.52 19.81 11.69
N ALA A 16 35.36 18.82 11.38
CA ALA A 16 36.20 18.81 10.17
C ALA A 16 35.42 18.50 8.88
N VAL A 17 34.28 17.81 8.96
CA VAL A 17 33.39 17.59 7.80
C VAL A 17 32.71 18.89 7.34
N VAL A 18 32.80 19.98 8.12
CA VAL A 18 32.27 21.30 7.75
C VAL A 18 33.25 22.12 6.89
N SER A 19 34.53 21.74 6.77
CA SER A 19 35.56 22.63 6.21
C SER A 19 36.28 22.19 4.94
N GLU A 20 35.93 21.07 4.28
CA GLU A 20 36.55 20.73 2.99
C GLU A 20 35.48 20.52 1.91
N GLY A 21 35.51 21.41 0.93
CA GLY A 21 34.51 21.59 -0.11
C GLY A 21 34.39 20.39 -1.05
N GLY A 22 33.24 19.74 -0.98
CA GLY A 22 32.61 19.06 -2.10
C GLY A 22 31.16 19.50 -2.12
N GLU A 23 30.72 20.13 -3.21
CA GLU A 23 29.35 20.59 -3.42
C GLU A 23 28.37 19.42 -3.24
N ILE A 24 27.68 19.37 -2.10
CA ILE A 24 26.52 18.52 -1.89
C ILE A 24 25.31 19.37 -2.25
N GLU A 25 24.73 19.12 -3.41
CA GLU A 25 23.46 19.72 -3.82
C GLU A 25 22.39 19.50 -2.74
N GLY A 26 21.97 20.60 -2.10
CA GLY A 26 20.57 20.81 -1.72
C GLY A 26 20.06 20.15 -0.44
N ARG A 27 20.72 20.35 0.71
CA ARG A 27 20.02 20.59 1.98
C ARG A 27 20.94 21.30 2.97
N GLU A 28 20.67 22.59 3.17
CA GLU A 28 21.34 23.43 4.16
C GLU A 28 21.42 22.71 5.52
N SER A 29 22.55 22.90 6.22
CA SER A 29 22.77 22.57 7.62
C SER A 29 21.85 23.41 8.53
N GLY A 30 20.55 23.18 8.43
CA GLY A 30 19.51 23.86 9.20
C GLY A 30 18.96 23.00 10.33
N LEU A 31 18.64 23.65 11.45
CA LEU A 31 17.77 23.07 12.47
C LEU A 31 16.45 22.66 11.81
N TYR A 32 15.95 21.45 12.07
CA TYR A 32 14.67 21.00 11.54
C TYR A 32 13.84 20.29 12.60
N ASN A 33 12.54 20.16 12.37
CA ASN A 33 11.62 19.43 13.24
C ASN A 33 10.87 18.36 12.42
N PRO A 34 11.29 17.09 12.46
CA PRO A 34 10.69 16.05 11.63
C PRO A 34 9.29 15.66 12.09
N ALA A 35 8.41 15.30 11.15
CA ALA A 35 7.09 14.76 11.49
C ALA A 35 7.20 13.42 12.24
N PRO A 36 6.33 13.16 13.23
CA PRO A 36 6.15 11.81 13.74
C PRO A 36 5.66 10.86 12.65
N ARG A 37 5.99 9.56 12.77
CA ARG A 37 5.50 8.53 11.86
C ARG A 37 4.37 7.76 12.52
N GLY A 38 3.20 7.73 11.88
CA GLY A 38 1.98 7.25 12.53
C GLY A 38 1.40 8.31 13.46
N SER A 39 0.50 7.91 14.35
CA SER A 39 -0.10 8.80 15.36
C SER A 39 -0.34 8.04 16.65
N VAL A 40 0.21 8.56 17.75
CA VAL A 40 0.02 8.10 19.13
C VAL A 40 -1.45 8.23 19.51
N ALA A 41 -2.09 9.35 19.15
CA ALA A 41 -3.50 9.59 19.44
C ALA A 41 -4.40 8.52 18.77
N LYS A 42 -4.18 8.23 17.48
CA LYS A 42 -4.93 7.18 16.76
C LYS A 42 -4.59 5.78 17.27
N ALA A 43 -3.33 5.53 17.61
CA ALA A 43 -2.85 4.25 18.13
C ALA A 43 -3.45 3.87 19.48
N SER A 44 -3.79 4.87 20.29
CA SER A 44 -4.31 4.71 21.66
C SER A 44 -5.71 4.09 21.77
N ALA A 45 -6.37 3.80 20.64
CA ALA A 45 -7.72 3.25 20.61
C ALA A 45 -7.83 1.80 21.15
N SER A 46 -6.87 0.93 20.78
CA SER A 46 -6.75 -0.45 21.31
C SER A 46 -5.31 -0.97 21.17
N VAL A 47 -5.00 -2.08 21.85
CA VAL A 47 -3.68 -2.75 21.77
C VAL A 47 -3.36 -3.18 20.33
N GLU A 48 -4.36 -3.71 19.62
CA GLU A 48 -4.24 -4.17 18.23
C GLU A 48 -3.94 -3.00 17.30
N ILE A 49 -4.65 -1.88 17.48
CA ILE A 49 -4.42 -0.66 16.69
C ILE A 49 -3.02 -0.10 17.00
N PHE A 50 -2.59 -0.11 18.27
CA PHE A 50 -1.27 0.36 18.66
C PHE A 50 -0.15 -0.43 17.98
N ARG A 51 -0.24 -1.76 17.99
CA ARG A 51 0.72 -2.65 17.30
C ARG A 51 0.68 -2.50 15.78
N SER A 52 -0.50 -2.23 15.24
CA SER A 52 -0.66 -2.03 13.79
C SER A 52 -0.05 -0.71 13.34
N ILE A 53 -0.41 0.42 13.97
CA ILE A 53 0.13 1.74 13.62
C ILE A 53 1.61 1.82 13.96
N ALA A 54 2.03 1.22 15.08
CA ALA A 54 3.39 1.24 15.62
C ALA A 54 4.04 2.64 15.52
N PRO A 55 3.51 3.65 16.23
CA PRO A 55 3.97 5.01 16.11
C PRO A 55 5.47 5.12 16.39
N GLN A 56 6.15 5.96 15.60
CA GLN A 56 7.55 6.30 15.81
C GLN A 56 7.67 7.79 16.09
N SER A 57 8.29 8.12 17.23
CA SER A 57 8.47 9.50 17.66
C SER A 57 9.91 9.93 17.44
N PRO A 58 10.16 11.07 16.78
CA PRO A 58 11.50 11.64 16.68
C PRO A 58 12.04 12.03 18.06
N ARG A 59 13.33 11.77 18.25
CA ARG A 59 14.10 12.17 19.41
C ARG A 59 15.40 12.83 18.97
N PRO A 60 15.63 14.08 19.37
CA PRO A 60 16.90 14.75 19.17
C PRO A 60 18.08 13.97 19.72
N ALA A 61 19.22 14.02 19.02
CA ALA A 61 20.42 13.31 19.45
C ALA A 61 20.87 13.68 20.88
N GLU A 62 20.76 14.97 21.25
CA GLU A 62 21.09 15.43 22.60
C GLU A 62 20.27 14.69 23.68
N MET A 63 18.98 14.46 23.44
CA MET A 63 18.14 13.72 24.39
C MET A 63 18.50 12.24 24.52
N LEU A 64 19.19 11.66 23.53
CA LEU A 64 19.55 10.25 23.52
C LEU A 64 20.99 10.02 24.03
N ASP A 65 21.90 10.95 23.79
CA ASP A 65 23.34 10.78 24.03
C ASP A 65 23.87 11.60 25.22
N THR A 66 23.31 12.79 25.51
CA THR A 66 23.88 13.72 26.49
C THR A 66 23.09 13.84 27.80
N VAL A 67 21.92 13.20 27.89
CA VAL A 67 21.06 13.23 29.08
C VAL A 67 21.46 12.12 30.05
N THR A 68 22.05 12.52 31.18
CA THR A 68 22.23 11.64 32.34
C THR A 68 21.03 11.75 33.27
N VAL A 69 20.35 10.64 33.51
CA VAL A 69 19.17 10.61 34.37
C VAL A 69 19.63 10.26 35.80
N LYS A 70 19.49 11.20 36.75
CA LYS A 70 19.79 10.92 38.16
C LYS A 70 18.59 10.18 38.75
N GLY A 71 18.85 9.00 39.33
CA GLY A 71 17.80 8.08 39.77
C GLY A 71 17.31 7.13 38.67
N ASP A 72 17.97 7.09 37.51
CA ASP A 72 17.72 6.09 36.47
C ASP A 72 17.88 4.64 36.98
N GLY A 73 18.83 4.48 37.91
CA GLY A 73 19.01 3.28 38.72
C GLY A 73 17.74 2.80 39.44
N MET A 74 16.75 3.66 39.63
CA MET A 74 15.48 3.38 40.32
C MET A 74 14.30 3.18 39.36
N LEU A 75 14.43 3.54 38.08
CA LEU A 75 13.38 3.38 37.09
C LEU A 75 13.36 1.95 36.52
N SER A 76 12.16 1.39 36.43
CA SER A 76 11.91 0.14 35.72
C SER A 76 11.75 0.39 34.22
N ALA A 77 11.83 -0.69 33.43
CA ALA A 77 11.57 -0.63 31.98
C ALA A 77 10.20 0.00 31.67
N ARG A 78 9.18 -0.30 32.48
CA ARG A 78 7.84 0.26 32.34
C ARG A 78 7.82 1.77 32.56
N ASP A 79 8.54 2.25 33.56
CA ASP A 79 8.57 3.68 33.88
C ASP A 79 9.20 4.46 32.72
N LEU A 80 10.32 3.96 32.20
CA LEU A 80 10.98 4.52 31.01
C LEU A 80 10.09 4.45 29.76
N ALA A 81 9.38 3.33 29.54
CA ALA A 81 8.47 3.20 28.40
C ALA A 81 7.30 4.20 28.49
N ILE A 82 6.72 4.39 29.67
CA ILE A 82 5.66 5.39 29.89
C ILE A 82 6.21 6.80 29.67
N HIS A 83 7.41 7.09 30.16
CA HIS A 83 8.07 8.38 29.88
C HIS A 83 8.19 8.62 28.38
N GLU A 84 8.70 7.64 27.61
CA GLU A 84 8.82 7.80 26.15
C GLU A 84 7.46 7.95 25.45
N TYR A 85 6.42 7.29 25.94
CA TYR A 85 5.05 7.48 25.45
C TYR A 85 4.54 8.91 25.70
N LEU A 86 4.73 9.46 26.91
CA LEU A 86 4.31 10.81 27.26
C LEU A 86 5.06 11.86 26.45
N VAL A 87 6.39 11.70 26.31
CA VAL A 87 7.20 12.59 25.46
C VAL A 87 6.78 12.49 24.00
N ALA A 88 6.39 11.30 23.51
CA ALA A 88 5.90 11.14 22.14
C ALA A 88 4.55 11.83 21.92
N ALA A 89 3.63 11.72 22.88
CA ALA A 89 2.36 12.44 22.84
C ALA A 89 2.57 13.97 22.85
N ALA A 90 3.48 14.45 23.70
CA ALA A 90 3.85 15.86 23.75
C ALA A 90 4.45 16.37 22.44
N TYR A 91 5.36 15.59 21.85
CA TYR A 91 5.97 15.91 20.56
C TYR A 91 4.93 15.95 19.43
N GLU A 92 4.02 14.96 19.37
CA GLU A 92 2.94 14.94 18.37
C GLU A 92 2.00 16.15 18.52
N ALA A 93 1.61 16.50 19.75
CA ALA A 93 0.79 17.68 20.01
C ALA A 93 1.49 18.97 19.57
N ALA A 94 2.77 19.14 19.90
CA ALA A 94 3.55 20.30 19.50
C ALA A 94 3.74 20.37 17.98
N TYR A 95 3.98 19.23 17.32
CA TYR A 95 4.08 19.17 15.85
C TYR A 95 2.78 19.61 15.17
N VAL A 96 1.63 19.07 15.61
CA VAL A 96 0.32 19.44 15.08
C VAL A 96 0.03 20.93 15.31
N ALA A 97 0.34 21.46 16.49
CA ALA A 97 0.17 22.88 16.79
C ALA A 97 1.10 23.77 15.94
N SER A 98 2.32 23.30 15.65
CA SER A 98 3.25 23.99 14.75
C SER A 98 2.70 24.07 13.32
N GLU A 99 2.12 22.99 12.79
CA GLU A 99 1.42 23.00 11.49
C GLU A 99 0.22 23.96 11.46
N GLN A 100 -0.39 24.25 12.62
CA GLN A 100 -1.53 25.15 12.77
C GLN A 100 -1.13 26.59 13.17
N GLY A 101 0.15 26.85 13.44
CA GLY A 101 0.63 28.15 13.93
C GLY A 101 0.30 28.45 15.39
N THR A 102 -0.11 27.46 16.19
CA THR A 102 -0.55 27.59 17.60
C THR A 102 0.43 26.97 18.60
N GLU A 103 1.69 26.74 18.23
CA GLU A 103 2.69 26.05 19.06
C GLU A 103 2.85 26.62 20.49
N ARG A 104 2.69 27.94 20.66
CA ARG A 104 2.75 28.62 21.97
C ARG A 104 1.65 28.17 22.95
N GLU A 105 0.57 27.60 22.44
CA GLU A 105 -0.55 27.06 23.23
C GLU A 105 -0.28 25.65 23.76
N VAL A 106 0.82 25.00 23.32
CA VAL A 106 1.18 23.63 23.72
C VAL A 106 2.51 23.59 24.46
N VAL A 107 3.51 24.34 23.98
CA VAL A 107 4.85 24.31 24.58
C VAL A 107 4.84 24.92 25.99
N GLY A 108 5.27 24.13 26.96
CA GLY A 108 5.28 24.52 28.39
C GLY A 108 3.92 24.45 29.08
N GLN A 109 2.87 23.98 28.40
CA GLN A 109 1.54 23.78 28.99
C GLN A 109 1.36 22.38 29.56
N GLU A 110 0.28 22.22 30.32
CA GLU A 110 -0.20 20.92 30.78
C GLU A 110 -0.83 20.17 29.60
N LEU A 111 -0.47 18.89 29.48
CA LEU A 111 -0.95 17.97 28.48
C LEU A 111 -1.67 16.81 29.15
N GLU A 112 -2.57 16.17 28.42
CA GLU A 112 -3.29 15.01 28.90
C GLU A 112 -3.24 13.85 27.91
N VAL A 113 -3.18 12.64 28.45
CA VAL A 113 -3.38 11.40 27.70
C VAL A 113 -4.42 10.53 28.39
N PRO A 114 -5.37 9.92 27.66
CA PRO A 114 -6.32 8.99 28.25
C PRO A 114 -5.60 7.80 28.90
N MET A 115 -6.01 7.41 30.11
CA MET A 115 -5.48 6.22 30.80
C MET A 115 -5.63 4.96 29.93
N LYS A 116 -6.75 4.86 29.20
CA LYS A 116 -6.98 3.80 28.21
C LYS A 116 -5.87 3.73 27.15
N GLY A 117 -5.36 4.86 26.69
CA GLY A 117 -4.27 4.93 25.71
C GLY A 117 -2.95 4.41 26.28
N VAL A 118 -2.61 4.79 27.51
CA VAL A 118 -1.43 4.28 28.21
C VAL A 118 -1.52 2.77 28.42
N LEU A 119 -2.69 2.25 28.78
CA LEU A 119 -2.92 0.81 28.92
C LEU A 119 -2.85 0.08 27.57
N ALA A 120 -3.38 0.68 26.49
CA ALA A 120 -3.28 0.13 25.14
C ALA A 120 -1.82 0.04 24.67
N PHE A 121 -1.02 1.06 24.96
CA PHE A 121 0.43 1.09 24.71
C PHE A 121 1.16 -0.04 25.45
N LEU A 122 0.92 -0.18 26.76
CA LEU A 122 1.59 -1.19 27.60
C LEU A 122 1.12 -2.63 27.33
N GLY A 123 -0.02 -2.81 26.67
CA GLY A 123 -0.55 -4.11 26.28
C GLY A 123 -1.53 -4.74 27.28
N THR A 124 -1.98 -5.96 26.98
CA THR A 124 -3.13 -6.62 27.62
C THR A 124 -2.95 -6.94 29.12
N SER A 125 -1.71 -7.08 29.58
CA SER A 125 -1.39 -7.33 31.00
C SER A 125 -1.26 -6.05 31.83
N ALA A 126 -1.34 -4.87 31.20
CA ALA A 126 -1.23 -3.60 31.88
C ALA A 126 -2.35 -3.40 32.90
N ARG A 127 -2.02 -2.74 34.01
CA ARG A 127 -2.95 -2.42 35.09
C ARG A 127 -2.78 -0.97 35.48
N ARG A 128 -3.90 -0.30 35.74
CA ARG A 128 -3.96 1.10 36.17
C ARG A 128 -3.02 1.39 37.33
N ALA A 129 -3.04 0.57 38.39
CA ALA A 129 -2.19 0.75 39.56
C ALA A 129 -0.69 0.79 39.23
N HIS A 130 -0.24 0.02 38.22
CA HIS A 130 1.15 0.06 37.78
C HIS A 130 1.48 1.37 37.06
N VAL A 131 0.56 1.91 36.26
CA VAL A 131 0.73 3.22 35.62
C VAL A 131 0.86 4.33 36.66
N LEU A 132 -0.01 4.33 37.68
CA LEU A 132 0.04 5.32 38.75
C LEU A 132 1.37 5.26 39.53
N LYS A 133 1.86 4.05 39.81
CA LYS A 133 3.17 3.85 40.43
C LYS A 133 4.29 4.40 39.55
N SER A 134 4.23 4.19 38.24
CA SER A 134 5.20 4.71 37.29
C SER A 134 5.18 6.24 37.24
N VAL A 135 4.02 6.88 37.15
CA VAL A 135 3.91 8.35 37.18
C VAL A 135 4.51 8.92 38.48
N ALA A 136 4.22 8.30 39.63
CA ALA A 136 4.81 8.71 40.90
C ALA A 136 6.34 8.53 40.95
N ALA A 137 6.89 7.50 40.29
CA ALA A 137 8.33 7.31 40.16
C ALA A 137 8.95 8.39 39.27
N LEU A 138 8.34 8.67 38.11
CA LEU A 138 8.82 9.69 37.15
C LEU A 138 8.86 11.09 37.77
N ASN A 139 7.88 11.45 38.62
CA ASN A 139 7.88 12.72 39.36
C ASN A 139 9.06 12.89 40.33
N ARG A 140 9.65 11.79 40.80
CA ARG A 140 10.79 11.81 41.73
C ARG A 140 12.13 11.75 41.01
N THR A 141 12.12 11.64 39.69
CA THR A 141 13.33 11.54 38.87
C THR A 141 13.71 12.90 38.32
N SER A 142 15.01 13.19 38.34
CA SER A 142 15.59 14.38 37.72
C SER A 142 16.61 14.01 36.64
N VAL A 143 16.81 14.91 35.69
CA VAL A 143 17.76 14.78 34.60
C VAL A 143 18.80 15.88 34.69
N SER A 144 20.02 15.52 34.33
CA SER A 144 21.13 16.44 34.17
C SER A 144 21.72 16.23 32.78
N TYR A 145 21.97 17.30 32.05
CA TYR A 145 22.46 17.21 30.69
C TYR A 145 23.41 18.36 30.37
N SER A 146 24.33 18.07 29.46
CA SER A 146 25.31 19.04 28.96
C SER A 146 24.83 19.58 27.63
N ILE A 147 24.86 20.90 27.49
CA ILE A 147 24.50 21.61 26.27
C ILE A 147 25.79 21.88 25.48
N PRO A 148 25.75 21.87 24.12
CA PRO A 148 26.86 22.35 23.30
C PRO A 148 27.37 23.72 23.78
N GLY A 149 28.68 23.85 23.93
CA GLY A 149 29.31 25.03 24.55
C GLY A 149 29.70 24.85 26.03
N GLY A 150 29.54 23.65 26.61
CA GLY A 150 30.10 23.28 27.92
C GLY A 150 29.24 23.66 29.12
N ARG A 151 28.07 24.26 28.90
CA ARG A 151 27.12 24.56 29.98
C ARG A 151 26.43 23.27 30.42
N THR A 152 26.45 22.98 31.71
CA THR A 152 25.72 21.85 32.29
C THR A 152 24.46 22.35 32.98
N VAL A 153 23.34 21.66 32.76
CA VAL A 153 22.09 21.86 33.50
C VAL A 153 21.90 20.65 34.39
N THR A 154 21.74 20.88 35.69
CA THR A 154 21.66 19.81 36.70
C THR A 154 20.29 19.79 37.38
N ASP A 155 19.85 18.58 37.74
CA ASP A 155 18.68 18.35 38.61
C ASP A 155 17.36 18.95 38.10
N VAL A 156 17.14 18.96 36.78
CA VAL A 156 15.86 19.34 36.17
C VAL A 156 14.86 18.21 36.40
N PRO A 157 13.63 18.46 36.89
CA PRO A 157 12.61 17.41 36.96
C PRO A 157 12.42 16.73 35.59
N LEU A 158 12.23 15.41 35.57
CA LEU A 158 11.99 14.69 34.31
C LEU A 158 10.66 15.12 33.67
N LEU A 159 9.61 15.14 34.49
CA LEU A 159 8.28 15.68 34.19
C LEU A 159 7.57 16.04 35.50
N VAL A 160 6.47 16.79 35.39
CA VAL A 160 5.48 16.92 36.47
C VAL A 160 4.20 16.26 35.98
N GLY A 161 3.73 15.21 36.64
CA GLY A 161 2.55 14.47 36.21
C GLY A 161 1.67 14.02 37.36
N TRP A 162 0.39 13.88 37.10
CA TRP A 162 -0.58 13.37 38.05
C TRP A 162 -1.69 12.64 37.31
N HIS A 163 -2.50 11.94 38.07
CA HIS A 163 -3.65 11.23 37.53
C HIS A 163 -4.91 11.94 37.99
N GLU A 164 -5.83 12.14 37.05
CA GLU A 164 -7.15 12.72 37.31
C GLU A 164 -8.19 11.67 36.96
N SER A 165 -9.01 11.32 37.96
CA SER A 165 -10.19 10.48 37.76
C SER A 165 -11.44 11.12 38.33
N GLY A 166 -12.48 11.18 37.51
CA GLY A 166 -13.83 11.59 37.86
C GLY A 166 -14.86 10.94 36.93
N ALA A 167 -16.09 11.44 36.96
CA ALA A 167 -17.17 10.95 36.08
C ALA A 167 -16.86 11.20 34.60
N GLU A 168 -16.19 12.31 34.29
CA GLU A 168 -15.94 12.79 32.92
C GLU A 168 -14.50 12.54 32.43
N ALA A 169 -13.57 12.22 33.34
CA ALA A 169 -12.15 12.15 33.00
C ALA A 169 -11.48 10.92 33.64
N ASP A 170 -10.72 10.19 32.82
CA ASP A 170 -9.77 9.20 33.30
C ASP A 170 -8.45 9.33 32.54
N VAL A 171 -7.62 10.28 32.99
CA VAL A 171 -6.47 10.78 32.24
C VAL A 171 -5.22 10.86 33.10
N VAL A 172 -4.07 10.70 32.45
CA VAL A 172 -2.79 11.10 33.02
C VAL A 172 -2.50 12.51 32.51
N ARG A 173 -2.43 13.47 33.41
CA ARG A 173 -1.98 14.83 33.11
C ARG A 173 -0.49 14.95 33.38
N PHE A 174 0.20 15.70 32.53
CA PHE A 174 1.62 15.93 32.68
C PHE A 174 2.07 17.21 32.00
N SER A 175 3.17 17.79 32.47
CA SER A 175 3.89 18.87 31.81
C SER A 175 5.38 18.52 31.76
N LEU A 176 6.00 18.87 30.63
CA LEU A 176 7.44 18.81 30.48
C LEU A 176 8.02 20.17 30.88
N PRO A 177 9.11 20.21 31.67
CA PRO A 177 9.77 21.48 31.97
C PRO A 177 10.23 22.18 30.69
N SER A 178 10.22 23.52 30.68
CA SER A 178 10.60 24.32 29.50
C SER A 178 11.99 23.96 28.94
N ARG A 179 12.87 23.50 29.83
CA ARG A 179 14.21 23.02 29.51
C ARG A 179 14.22 21.70 28.72
N VAL A 180 13.30 20.81 29.01
CA VAL A 180 13.06 19.57 28.25
C VAL A 180 12.39 19.89 26.91
N TRP A 181 11.44 20.85 26.88
CA TRP A 181 10.87 21.34 25.62
C TRP A 181 11.91 21.93 24.67
N TRP A 182 12.88 22.68 25.20
CA TRP A 182 13.99 23.20 24.39
C TRP A 182 14.81 22.08 23.75
N LEU A 183 15.03 20.97 24.47
CA LEU A 183 15.70 19.81 23.89
C LEU A 183 14.88 19.16 22.77
N LEU A 184 13.54 19.16 22.87
CA LEU A 184 12.60 18.64 21.86
C LEU A 184 12.41 19.56 20.64
N ALA A 185 12.90 20.81 20.70
CA ALA A 185 12.78 21.79 19.62
C ALA A 185 13.64 21.42 18.41
N SER A 186 13.64 22.26 17.37
CA SER A 186 14.42 22.05 16.14
C SER A 186 15.91 21.84 16.44
N GLN A 187 16.43 20.70 16.02
CA GLN A 187 17.78 20.21 16.30
C GLN A 187 18.45 19.72 15.00
N PRO A 188 19.79 19.58 14.95
CA PRO A 188 20.48 19.19 13.72
C PRO A 188 20.34 17.69 13.39
N SER A 189 19.96 16.85 14.36
CA SER A 189 19.83 15.42 14.15
C SER A 189 18.82 14.75 15.09
N TYR A 190 18.12 13.75 14.54
CA TYR A 190 17.09 12.99 15.22
C TYR A 190 17.22 11.49 14.95
N ALA A 191 16.79 10.68 15.91
CA ALA A 191 16.47 9.28 15.74
C ALA A 191 14.98 9.04 15.95
N TYR A 192 14.41 8.06 15.25
CA TYR A 192 13.02 7.66 15.47
C TYR A 192 12.98 6.51 16.47
N LEU A 193 12.25 6.69 17.57
CA LEU A 193 11.98 5.63 18.55
C LEU A 193 10.62 4.99 18.28
N GLU A 194 10.61 3.67 18.18
CA GLU A 194 9.43 2.83 17.97
C GLU A 194 8.74 2.55 19.31
N LEU A 195 7.57 3.17 19.51
CA LEU A 195 6.85 3.04 20.78
C LEU A 195 6.39 1.59 21.01
N ALA A 196 5.93 0.90 19.97
CA ALA A 196 5.47 -0.48 20.10
C ALA A 196 6.59 -1.42 20.60
N ALA A 197 7.84 -1.20 20.19
CA ALA A 197 8.97 -1.98 20.67
C ALA A 197 9.27 -1.67 22.15
N LEU A 198 9.35 -0.38 22.51
CA LEU A 198 9.62 0.08 23.88
C LEU A 198 8.66 -0.52 24.91
N ALA A 199 7.38 -0.63 24.58
CA ALA A 199 6.36 -1.21 25.47
C ALA A 199 6.62 -2.68 25.84
N THR A 200 7.37 -3.42 25.02
CA THR A 200 7.61 -4.85 25.18
C THR A 200 8.89 -5.19 25.93
N MET A 201 9.77 -4.20 26.13
CA MET A 201 11.07 -4.40 26.75
C MET A 201 10.92 -4.72 28.24
N SER A 202 11.61 -5.77 28.68
CA SER A 202 11.51 -6.26 30.06
C SER A 202 12.54 -5.65 31.01
N SER A 203 13.63 -5.09 30.48
CA SER A 203 14.74 -4.50 31.22
C SER A 203 14.94 -3.04 30.84
N ARG A 204 15.32 -2.21 31.82
CA ARG A 204 15.74 -0.82 31.55
C ARG A 204 16.95 -0.77 30.61
N TYR A 205 17.84 -1.76 30.73
CA TYR A 205 19.03 -1.88 29.90
C TYR A 205 18.68 -2.05 28.42
N GLY A 206 17.56 -2.70 28.10
CA GLY A 206 17.06 -2.83 26.73
C GLY A 206 16.63 -1.50 26.13
N ILE A 207 15.93 -0.67 26.91
CA ILE A 207 15.51 0.67 26.48
C ILE A 207 16.71 1.58 26.24
N HIS A 208 17.72 1.55 27.12
CA HIS A 208 18.94 2.33 26.94
C HIS A 208 19.73 1.88 25.71
N LEU A 209 19.95 0.57 25.57
CA LEU A 209 20.60 0.04 24.38
C LEU A 209 19.85 0.41 23.10
N TYR A 210 18.51 0.35 23.14
CA TYR A 210 17.70 0.75 22.00
C TYR A 210 17.90 2.21 21.62
N ARG A 211 17.85 3.13 22.59
CA ARG A 211 18.07 4.57 22.37
C ARG A 211 19.45 4.83 21.75
N HIS A 212 20.48 4.22 22.34
CA HIS A 212 21.86 4.30 21.86
C HIS A 212 21.99 3.83 20.40
N LEU A 213 21.48 2.64 20.10
CA LEU A 213 21.55 2.08 18.76
C LEU A 213 20.65 2.79 17.75
N ALA A 214 19.48 3.27 18.16
CA ALA A 214 18.58 4.05 17.30
C ALA A 214 19.24 5.36 16.83
N LEU A 215 19.98 6.03 17.72
CA LEU A 215 20.78 7.20 17.36
C LEU A 215 21.94 6.82 16.45
N ARG A 216 22.73 5.82 16.84
CA ARG A 216 23.91 5.41 16.07
C ARG A 216 23.57 4.93 14.66
N MET A 217 22.45 4.22 14.50
CA MET A 217 21.94 3.73 13.22
C MET A 217 20.99 4.71 12.53
N SER A 218 20.82 5.93 13.04
CA SER A 218 19.83 6.91 12.53
C SER A 218 20.10 7.30 11.07
N ARG A 219 21.37 7.33 10.66
CA ARG A 219 21.84 7.67 9.31
C ARG A 219 22.04 6.46 8.41
N THR A 220 22.14 5.27 8.97
CA THR A 220 22.23 4.01 8.21
C THR A 220 20.89 3.70 7.56
N ARG A 221 20.91 3.53 6.24
CA ARG A 221 19.74 3.08 5.47
C ARG A 221 19.83 1.56 5.33
N TRP A 222 18.67 0.92 5.19
CA TRP A 222 18.67 -0.47 4.78
C TRP A 222 19.17 -0.55 3.34
N ASP A 223 20.13 -1.43 3.09
CA ASP A 223 20.55 -1.83 1.75
C ASP A 223 20.52 -3.36 1.66
N PRO A 224 19.88 -3.93 0.63
CA PRO A 224 19.77 -5.38 0.48
C PRO A 224 21.12 -6.09 0.34
N MET A 225 22.15 -5.42 -0.18
CA MET A 225 23.47 -6.00 -0.47
C MET A 225 24.52 -5.71 0.60
N GLU A 226 24.24 -4.79 1.53
CA GLU A 226 25.21 -4.39 2.55
C GLU A 226 25.26 -5.43 3.68
N PRO A 227 26.47 -5.81 4.16
CA PRO A 227 26.62 -6.72 5.27
C PRO A 227 26.18 -6.09 6.59
N ASP A 228 25.95 -6.93 7.59
CA ASP A 228 25.63 -6.49 8.94
C ASP A 228 26.75 -5.61 9.52
N THR A 229 26.35 -4.52 10.18
CA THR A 229 27.27 -3.62 10.88
C THR A 229 27.78 -4.29 12.15
N VAL A 230 29.10 -4.39 12.32
CA VAL A 230 29.72 -4.95 13.52
C VAL A 230 30.24 -3.83 14.42
N LEU A 231 29.69 -3.72 15.62
CA LEU A 231 30.11 -2.76 16.63
C LEU A 231 30.93 -3.44 17.73
N HIS A 232 32.02 -2.78 18.10
CA HIS A 232 32.89 -3.19 19.20
C HIS A 232 32.78 -2.19 20.34
N TYR A 233 32.51 -2.68 21.54
CA TYR A 233 32.42 -1.88 22.75
C TYR A 233 33.39 -2.41 23.80
N SER A 234 34.27 -1.56 24.32
CA SER A 234 34.97 -1.84 25.58
C SER A 234 33.96 -2.08 26.71
N PRO A 235 34.35 -2.71 27.83
CA PRO A 235 33.47 -2.89 28.98
C PRO A 235 32.84 -1.58 29.47
N GLU A 236 33.60 -0.49 29.48
CA GLU A 236 33.15 0.84 29.91
C GLU A 236 32.14 1.43 28.92
N GLU A 237 32.40 1.34 27.62
CA GLU A 237 31.45 1.81 26.60
C GLU A 237 30.17 0.98 26.57
N ALA A 238 30.28 -0.34 26.79
CA ALA A 238 29.11 -1.22 26.89
C ALA A 238 28.28 -0.91 28.14
N ALA A 239 28.91 -0.60 29.26
CA ALA A 239 28.23 -0.17 30.47
C ALA A 239 27.51 1.16 30.25
N ALA A 240 28.17 2.14 29.64
CA ALA A 240 27.56 3.43 29.28
C ALA A 240 26.37 3.25 28.32
N ALA A 241 26.52 2.45 27.26
CA ALA A 241 25.51 2.22 26.24
C ALA A 241 24.18 1.64 26.79
N ILE A 242 24.24 0.90 27.89
CA ILE A 242 23.04 0.29 28.50
C ILE A 242 22.63 0.96 29.82
N GLY A 243 23.36 1.98 30.30
CA GLY A 243 23.11 2.60 31.61
C GLY A 243 23.40 1.65 32.78
N TYR A 244 24.49 0.90 32.70
CA TYR A 244 24.95 0.01 33.78
C TYR A 244 25.84 0.79 34.77
N ASP A 245 25.42 0.81 36.04
CA ASP A 245 25.93 1.70 37.08
C ASP A 245 26.50 0.97 38.32
N GLU A 246 26.70 -0.36 38.24
CA GLU A 246 27.26 -1.14 39.34
C GLU A 246 28.75 -0.81 39.58
N ALA A 247 29.09 -0.44 40.81
CA ALA A 247 30.46 -0.13 41.24
C ALA A 247 30.90 -1.05 42.39
N PRO A 248 32.05 -1.77 42.28
CA PRO A 248 32.92 -1.87 41.10
C PRO A 248 32.26 -2.65 39.95
N MET A 249 32.58 -2.29 38.71
CA MET A 249 31.99 -2.91 37.52
C MET A 249 32.35 -4.40 37.41
N GLN A 250 31.34 -5.26 37.48
CA GLN A 250 31.50 -6.71 37.35
C GLN A 250 31.22 -7.15 35.91
N VAL A 251 32.29 -7.45 35.13
CA VAL A 251 32.20 -7.79 33.70
C VAL A 251 31.24 -8.96 33.41
N GLY A 252 31.17 -9.97 34.29
CA GLY A 252 30.23 -11.09 34.13
C GLY A 252 28.76 -10.68 34.28
N ARG A 253 28.45 -9.76 35.21
CA ARG A 253 27.11 -9.21 35.39
C ARG A 253 26.74 -8.26 34.25
N LEU A 254 27.68 -7.42 33.82
CA LEU A 254 27.55 -6.59 32.62
C LEU A 254 27.24 -7.44 31.38
N THR A 255 27.94 -8.57 31.19
CA THR A 255 27.68 -9.50 30.08
C THR A 255 26.24 -10.03 30.12
N THR A 256 25.74 -10.36 31.30
CA THR A 256 24.36 -10.86 31.48
C THR A 256 23.34 -9.76 31.22
N ALA A 257 23.57 -8.56 31.74
CA ALA A 257 22.74 -7.38 31.49
C ALA A 257 22.67 -7.03 30.00
N LEU A 258 23.81 -7.05 29.31
CA LEU A 258 23.90 -6.76 27.87
C LEU A 258 23.18 -7.80 27.02
N LYS A 259 23.34 -9.11 27.31
CA LYS A 259 22.59 -10.17 26.60
C LYS A 259 21.08 -10.01 26.79
N ARG A 260 20.64 -9.66 28.00
CA ARG A 260 19.22 -9.37 28.26
C ARG A 260 18.75 -8.13 27.50
N ALA A 261 19.55 -7.07 27.47
CA ALA A 261 19.25 -5.86 26.71
C ALA A 261 19.08 -6.17 25.21
N VAL A 262 19.97 -6.97 24.62
CA VAL A 262 19.86 -7.42 23.22
C VAL A 262 18.58 -8.22 23.00
N SER A 263 18.22 -9.13 23.91
CA SER A 263 16.98 -9.92 23.80
C SER A 263 15.70 -9.07 23.85
N ASP A 264 15.72 -7.92 24.52
CA ASP A 264 14.59 -7.00 24.58
C ASP A 264 14.37 -6.26 23.24
N LEU A 265 15.36 -6.22 22.35
CA LEU A 265 15.27 -5.53 21.04
C LEU A 265 14.53 -6.33 19.96
N LYS A 266 14.01 -7.53 20.27
CA LYS A 266 13.41 -8.43 19.28
C LYS A 266 12.21 -7.86 18.51
N GLU A 267 11.49 -6.91 19.10
CA GLU A 267 10.31 -6.27 18.48
C GLU A 267 10.66 -4.97 17.74
N VAL A 268 11.93 -4.57 17.72
CA VAL A 268 12.41 -3.42 16.95
C VAL A 268 12.33 -3.75 15.46
N ARG A 269 11.63 -2.93 14.69
CA ARG A 269 11.38 -3.18 13.25
C ARG A 269 12.44 -2.57 12.36
N ARG A 270 13.21 -1.60 12.85
CA ARG A 270 14.25 -0.92 12.06
C ARG A 270 15.53 -1.75 11.89
N PHE A 271 15.93 -2.49 12.91
CA PHE A 271 17.16 -3.27 12.91
C PHE A 271 17.05 -4.47 13.85
N ARG A 272 17.82 -5.52 13.56
CA ARG A 272 18.02 -6.69 14.43
C ARG A 272 19.42 -6.61 15.04
N VAL A 273 19.53 -6.99 16.30
CA VAL A 273 20.82 -7.02 17.02
C VAL A 273 21.10 -8.42 17.51
N GLU A 274 22.31 -8.90 17.26
CA GLU A 274 22.82 -10.16 17.77
C GLU A 274 24.07 -9.94 18.61
N TYR A 275 24.15 -10.65 19.73
CA TYR A 275 25.34 -10.64 20.59
C TYR A 275 26.29 -11.73 20.11
N ALA A 276 27.40 -11.31 19.49
CA ALA A 276 28.44 -12.22 19.04
C ALA A 276 29.43 -12.56 20.16
N ALA A 277 30.32 -13.54 19.90
CA ALA A 277 31.35 -13.91 20.86
C ALA A 277 32.25 -12.70 21.19
N PRO A 278 32.44 -12.36 22.49
CA PRO A 278 33.25 -11.22 22.87
C PRO A 278 34.72 -11.44 22.51
N ARG A 279 35.40 -10.37 22.10
CA ARG A 279 36.85 -10.38 21.86
C ARG A 279 37.60 -10.39 23.19
N ARG A 280 38.64 -11.20 23.24
CA ARG A 280 39.58 -11.32 24.36
C ARG A 280 40.99 -11.03 23.87
N ARG A 281 41.88 -10.56 24.75
CA ARG A 281 43.31 -10.45 24.43
C ARG A 281 43.91 -11.85 24.21
N ALA A 282 45.05 -11.91 23.52
CA ALA A 282 45.68 -13.14 23.01
C ALA A 282 46.14 -14.18 24.06
N ALA A 283 45.84 -13.99 25.36
CA ALA A 283 46.19 -14.95 26.41
C ALA A 283 44.97 -15.79 26.84
N LYS A 284 45.18 -17.08 27.11
CA LYS A 284 44.15 -17.97 27.65
C LYS A 284 43.66 -17.43 29.00
N GLY A 285 42.35 -17.22 29.14
CA GLY A 285 41.76 -16.61 30.33
C GLY A 285 41.81 -15.08 30.39
N ALA A 286 42.27 -14.42 29.32
CA ALA A 286 42.32 -12.96 29.27
C ALA A 286 40.92 -12.33 29.46
N PRO A 287 40.86 -11.14 30.10
CA PRO A 287 39.63 -10.39 30.24
C PRO A 287 39.05 -10.02 28.87
N ILE A 288 37.73 -9.79 28.85
CA ILE A 288 37.02 -9.29 27.67
C ILE A 288 37.60 -7.92 27.33
N SER A 289 38.14 -7.78 26.11
CA SER A 289 38.64 -6.52 25.60
C SER A 289 37.56 -5.76 24.83
N ALA A 290 36.61 -6.46 24.22
CA ALA A 290 35.44 -5.85 23.62
C ALA A 290 34.24 -6.80 23.54
N PHE A 291 33.06 -6.29 23.83
CA PHE A 291 31.78 -6.86 23.45
C PHE A 291 31.52 -6.61 21.96
N VAL A 292 30.88 -7.56 21.29
CA VAL A 292 30.63 -7.51 19.84
C VAL A 292 29.13 -7.59 19.60
N LEU A 293 28.56 -6.56 19.00
CA LEU A 293 27.17 -6.53 18.55
C LEU A 293 27.14 -6.54 17.03
N GLN A 294 26.40 -7.46 16.44
CA GLN A 294 26.12 -7.51 15.00
C GLN A 294 24.74 -6.91 14.76
N ILE A 295 24.65 -5.92 13.88
CA ILE A 295 23.43 -5.16 13.61
C ILE A 295 23.06 -5.32 12.15
N ALA A 296 21.95 -6.00 11.91
CA ALA A 296 21.35 -6.12 10.59
C ALA A 296 20.25 -5.06 10.44
N MET A 297 20.39 -4.14 9.47
CA MET A 297 19.30 -3.24 9.13
C MET A 297 18.15 -4.06 8.53
N LEU A 298 16.91 -3.76 8.92
CA LEU A 298 15.72 -4.42 8.39
C LEU A 298 15.08 -3.55 7.30
N PRO A 299 14.42 -4.17 6.31
CA PRO A 299 13.74 -3.43 5.26
C PRO A 299 12.67 -2.49 5.83
N PRO A 300 12.42 -1.35 5.18
CA PRO A 300 11.38 -0.43 5.61
C PRO A 300 10.01 -1.11 5.58
N GLN A 301 9.10 -0.72 6.48
CA GLN A 301 7.72 -1.19 6.42
C GLN A 301 6.94 -0.44 5.34
N VAL A 302 5.90 -1.06 4.79
CA VAL A 302 5.06 -0.47 3.74
C VAL A 302 4.50 0.88 4.14
N GLU A 303 4.18 1.10 5.42
CA GLU A 303 3.67 2.36 5.95
C GLU A 303 4.71 3.49 5.87
N THR A 304 5.98 3.15 6.10
CA THR A 304 7.11 4.09 6.13
C THR A 304 7.84 4.23 4.79
N ALA A 305 7.63 3.27 3.88
CA ALA A 305 8.23 3.29 2.55
C ALA A 305 7.70 4.49 1.75
N LYS A 306 8.62 5.16 1.05
CA LYS A 306 8.30 6.33 0.24
C LYS A 306 7.44 5.93 -0.95
N LEU A 307 6.37 6.67 -1.18
CA LEU A 307 5.64 6.58 -2.45
C LEU A 307 6.44 7.37 -3.49
N GLY A 308 6.77 6.73 -4.62
CA GLY A 308 7.39 7.43 -5.74
C GLY A 308 6.50 8.57 -6.24
N GLY A 309 7.11 9.64 -6.75
CA GLY A 309 6.39 10.77 -7.34
C GLY A 309 5.68 10.37 -8.63
N ILE A 310 4.46 9.83 -8.52
CA ILE A 310 3.64 9.52 -9.69
C ILE A 310 2.80 10.76 -10.03
N HIS A 311 3.03 11.31 -11.23
CA HIS A 311 2.20 12.38 -11.78
C HIS A 311 0.73 11.91 -11.85
N LYS A 312 -0.22 12.68 -11.31
CA LYS A 312 -1.63 12.26 -11.14
C LYS A 312 -2.31 11.82 -12.45
N SER A 313 -1.85 12.30 -13.61
CA SER A 313 -2.38 11.94 -14.92
C SER A 313 -1.84 10.63 -15.51
N ALA A 314 -0.81 10.04 -14.90
CA ALA A 314 -0.10 8.87 -15.40
C ALA A 314 -0.13 7.71 -14.40
N LYS A 315 -1.26 7.49 -13.71
CA LYS A 315 -1.45 6.24 -12.96
C LYS A 315 -1.92 5.15 -13.94
N PRO A 316 -1.05 4.29 -14.48
CA PRO A 316 -1.53 3.03 -15.02
C PRO A 316 -2.30 2.31 -13.90
N PHE A 317 -3.26 1.47 -14.26
CA PHE A 317 -3.89 0.56 -13.32
C PHE A 317 -2.81 -0.41 -12.80
N THR A 318 -2.09 -0.03 -11.74
CA THR A 318 -1.02 -0.83 -11.16
C THR A 318 -1.61 -1.97 -10.34
N GLY A 319 -1.20 -3.19 -10.67
CA GLY A 319 -1.73 -4.43 -10.08
C GLY A 319 -3.11 -4.80 -10.62
N ALA A 320 -3.70 -5.86 -10.05
CA ALA A 320 -5.03 -6.34 -10.43
C ALA A 320 -5.86 -6.70 -9.19
N PRO A 321 -7.21 -6.54 -9.25
CA PRO A 321 -8.07 -6.92 -8.12
C PRO A 321 -7.99 -8.43 -7.85
N ASP A 322 -8.05 -8.82 -6.59
CA ASP A 322 -8.24 -10.21 -6.16
C ASP A 322 -9.39 -10.27 -5.14
N VAL A 323 -9.65 -11.45 -4.59
CA VAL A 323 -10.57 -11.62 -3.45
C VAL A 323 -10.11 -10.75 -2.27
N PRO A 324 -11.02 -10.24 -1.42
CA PRO A 324 -10.69 -9.26 -0.38
C PRO A 324 -9.51 -9.65 0.51
N ASP A 325 -9.42 -10.93 0.88
CA ASP A 325 -8.38 -11.42 1.79
C ASP A 325 -6.97 -11.48 1.17
N LEU A 326 -6.86 -11.43 -0.16
CA LEU A 326 -5.60 -11.48 -0.91
C LEU A 326 -5.32 -10.19 -1.67
N ARG A 327 -6.24 -9.23 -1.62
CA ARG A 327 -6.16 -8.00 -2.40
C ARG A 327 -5.07 -7.08 -1.84
N VAL A 328 -4.08 -6.79 -2.67
CA VAL A 328 -3.04 -5.80 -2.39
C VAL A 328 -3.42 -4.45 -3.01
N ASN A 329 -3.24 -3.37 -2.26
CA ASN A 329 -3.48 -2.02 -2.74
C ASN A 329 -2.41 -1.57 -3.75
N SER A 330 -2.81 -0.85 -4.80
CA SER A 330 -1.90 -0.45 -5.88
C SER A 330 -0.67 0.34 -5.42
N HIS A 331 -0.83 1.19 -4.38
CA HIS A 331 0.26 2.00 -3.85
C HIS A 331 1.39 1.17 -3.22
N VAL A 332 1.13 -0.09 -2.84
CA VAL A 332 2.16 -1.01 -2.32
C VAL A 332 3.17 -1.33 -3.42
N TRP A 333 2.69 -1.59 -4.63
CA TRP A 333 3.54 -1.87 -5.80
C TRP A 333 4.34 -0.64 -6.22
N ASP A 334 3.73 0.55 -6.14
CA ASP A 334 4.41 1.81 -6.44
C ASP A 334 5.55 2.08 -5.42
N LYS A 335 5.30 1.82 -4.13
CA LYS A 335 6.33 1.91 -3.07
C LYS A 335 7.44 0.88 -3.27
N ALA A 336 7.09 -0.34 -3.66
CA ALA A 336 8.07 -1.40 -3.94
C ALA A 336 8.98 -1.02 -5.12
N SER A 337 8.40 -0.54 -6.21
CA SER A 337 9.15 -0.07 -7.38
C SER A 337 10.08 1.10 -7.03
N GLU A 338 9.60 2.07 -6.25
CA GLU A 338 10.42 3.18 -5.76
C GLU A 338 11.56 2.71 -4.85
N LEU A 339 11.32 1.71 -3.99
CA LEU A 339 12.37 1.12 -3.16
C LEU A 339 13.43 0.41 -4.03
N ALA A 340 13.05 -0.39 -5.02
CA ALA A 340 14.00 -0.97 -5.98
C ALA A 340 14.84 0.12 -6.66
N ARG A 341 14.19 1.21 -7.10
CA ARG A 341 14.87 2.33 -7.77
C ARG A 341 15.91 3.00 -6.88
N GLN A 342 15.63 3.14 -5.58
CA GLN A 342 16.59 3.68 -4.60
C GLN A 342 17.84 2.80 -4.46
N HIS A 343 17.75 1.52 -4.79
CA HIS A 343 18.87 0.56 -4.81
C HIS A 343 19.36 0.25 -6.24
N GLY A 344 19.16 1.17 -7.19
CA GLY A 344 19.70 1.05 -8.54
C GLY A 344 18.95 0.08 -9.47
N ARG A 345 17.88 -0.59 -9.00
CA ARG A 345 17.10 -1.53 -9.81
C ARG A 345 15.84 -0.88 -10.38
N ARG A 346 15.60 -1.02 -11.68
CA ARG A 346 14.41 -0.48 -12.35
C ARG A 346 13.38 -1.57 -12.60
N ILE A 347 12.58 -1.86 -11.58
CA ILE A 347 11.52 -2.88 -11.67
C ILE A 347 10.16 -2.19 -11.75
N ALA A 348 9.43 -2.39 -12.85
CA ALA A 348 8.11 -1.78 -13.01
C ALA A 348 7.09 -2.40 -12.03
N PRO A 349 6.16 -1.60 -11.47
CA PRO A 349 5.17 -2.10 -10.51
C PRO A 349 4.34 -3.29 -11.00
N ASN A 350 3.99 -3.32 -12.30
CA ASN A 350 3.23 -4.41 -12.89
C ASN A 350 3.98 -5.74 -12.88
N TYR A 351 5.30 -5.71 -13.11
CA TYR A 351 6.14 -6.91 -13.02
C TYR A 351 6.18 -7.46 -11.59
N ILE A 352 6.31 -6.57 -10.60
CA ILE A 352 6.26 -6.96 -9.18
C ILE A 352 4.92 -7.64 -8.86
N SER A 353 3.81 -7.05 -9.32
CA SER A 353 2.47 -7.63 -9.09
C SER A 353 2.24 -8.95 -9.83
N GLY A 354 2.81 -9.13 -11.02
CA GLY A 354 2.73 -10.39 -11.79
C GLY A 354 3.42 -11.53 -11.07
N ALA A 355 4.66 -11.30 -10.62
CA ALA A 355 5.42 -12.27 -9.83
C ALA A 355 4.72 -12.62 -8.51
N TRP A 356 4.11 -11.63 -7.84
CA TRP A 356 3.26 -11.88 -6.67
C TRP A 356 2.10 -12.86 -6.93
N PHE A 357 1.40 -12.73 -8.07
CA PHE A 357 0.32 -13.65 -8.40
C PHE A 357 0.80 -15.07 -8.65
N GLY A 358 2.00 -15.22 -9.22
CA GLY A 358 2.67 -16.50 -9.32
C GLY A 358 2.96 -17.10 -7.94
N SER A 359 3.51 -16.31 -7.00
CA SER A 359 3.76 -16.74 -5.61
C SER A 359 2.49 -17.20 -4.90
N LEU A 360 1.38 -16.48 -5.12
CA LEU A 360 0.07 -16.91 -4.62
C LEU A 360 -0.40 -18.22 -5.26
N HIS A 361 -0.18 -18.42 -6.56
CA HIS A 361 -0.56 -19.67 -7.22
C HIS A 361 0.23 -20.86 -6.67
N GLU A 362 1.54 -20.69 -6.48
CA GLU A 362 2.41 -21.67 -5.82
C GLU A 362 1.87 -22.04 -4.43
N ALA A 363 1.55 -21.03 -3.63
CA ALA A 363 1.04 -21.21 -2.26
C ALA A 363 -0.27 -22.00 -2.16
N TYR A 364 -1.11 -21.96 -3.20
CA TYR A 364 -2.38 -22.70 -3.27
C TYR A 364 -2.26 -24.06 -3.97
N GLY A 365 -1.04 -24.58 -4.16
CA GLY A 365 -0.82 -25.92 -4.70
C GLY A 365 -0.56 -25.98 -6.21
N GLY A 366 -0.18 -24.86 -6.83
CA GLY A 366 0.28 -24.81 -8.23
C GLY A 366 1.56 -25.57 -8.54
N GLY A 367 2.15 -26.23 -7.53
CA GLY A 367 3.47 -26.87 -7.58
C GLY A 367 4.60 -25.84 -7.33
N PRO A 368 5.66 -26.21 -6.58
CA PRO A 368 6.84 -25.36 -6.46
C PRO A 368 7.55 -25.30 -7.82
N THR A 369 7.67 -24.10 -8.39
CA THR A 369 8.39 -23.93 -9.66
C THR A 369 9.90 -23.93 -9.49
N ASP A 370 10.46 -23.74 -8.28
CA ASP A 370 11.91 -23.70 -8.07
C ASP A 370 12.43 -24.39 -6.80
N ARG A 371 13.71 -24.80 -6.83
CA ARG A 371 14.40 -25.54 -5.75
C ARG A 371 14.57 -24.72 -4.46
N ASP A 372 14.60 -23.39 -4.55
CA ASP A 372 14.88 -22.50 -3.42
C ASP A 372 13.65 -21.87 -2.77
N ALA A 373 12.43 -22.14 -3.28
CA ALA A 373 11.18 -21.66 -2.69
C ALA A 373 11.01 -22.09 -1.22
N ALA A 374 11.59 -23.22 -0.83
CA ALA A 374 11.58 -23.72 0.55
C ALA A 374 12.45 -22.92 1.54
N ARG A 375 13.41 -22.12 1.03
CA ARG A 375 14.31 -21.30 1.86
C ARG A 375 13.76 -19.90 2.14
N LYS A 376 12.76 -19.47 1.36
CA LYS A 376 12.12 -18.15 1.45
C LYS A 376 11.03 -18.11 2.52
N GLU A 377 10.99 -17.03 3.30
CA GLU A 377 10.00 -16.82 4.37
C GLU A 377 8.63 -16.43 3.80
N TYR A 378 8.58 -15.79 2.63
CA TYR A 378 7.35 -15.29 2.02
C TYR A 378 6.95 -16.04 0.75
N ARG A 379 7.16 -17.36 0.72
CA ARG A 379 6.73 -18.27 -0.36
C ARG A 379 5.88 -19.44 0.15
N GLY A 380 5.23 -20.15 -0.76
CA GLY A 380 4.40 -21.32 -0.43
C GLY A 380 3.39 -21.11 0.71
N ALA A 381 3.26 -22.10 1.59
CA ALA A 381 2.34 -22.03 2.74
C ALA A 381 2.72 -20.96 3.77
N ALA A 382 4.00 -20.56 3.84
CA ALA A 382 4.46 -19.51 4.74
C ALA A 382 3.91 -18.14 4.33
N LEU A 383 3.81 -17.88 3.02
CA LEU A 383 3.18 -16.68 2.49
C LEU A 383 1.72 -16.54 2.97
N LEU A 384 0.92 -17.62 2.91
CA LEU A 384 -0.47 -17.58 3.38
C LEU A 384 -0.58 -17.32 4.88
N ARG A 385 0.38 -17.82 5.68
CA ARG A 385 0.43 -17.50 7.12
C ARG A 385 0.75 -16.02 7.34
N ALA A 386 1.71 -15.47 6.60
CA ALA A 386 2.05 -14.04 6.67
C ALA A 386 0.85 -13.15 6.29
N ILE A 387 0.13 -13.49 5.22
CA ILE A 387 -1.09 -12.76 4.81
C ILE A 387 -2.15 -12.80 5.91
N ARG A 388 -2.40 -13.97 6.53
CA ARG A 388 -3.37 -14.08 7.63
C ARG A 388 -2.95 -13.30 8.88
N ALA A 389 -1.65 -13.26 9.18
CA ALA A 389 -1.14 -12.62 10.38
C ALA A 389 -1.04 -11.10 10.25
N HIS A 390 -0.69 -10.58 9.06
CA HIS A 390 -0.32 -9.18 8.88
C HIS A 390 -1.12 -8.45 7.80
N GLY A 391 -1.94 -9.17 7.05
CA GLY A 391 -2.68 -8.65 5.91
C GLY A 391 -1.88 -8.73 4.59
N PRO A 392 -2.58 -8.66 3.45
CA PRO A 392 -1.98 -8.84 2.13
C PRO A 392 -0.95 -7.76 1.77
N ASP A 393 -1.18 -6.49 2.13
CA ASP A 393 -0.27 -5.39 1.81
C ASP A 393 1.12 -5.56 2.47
N ARG A 394 1.14 -5.90 3.76
CA ARG A 394 2.39 -6.11 4.50
C ARG A 394 3.13 -7.35 4.02
N ALA A 395 2.41 -8.43 3.80
CA ALA A 395 2.99 -9.68 3.29
C ALA A 395 3.57 -9.49 1.88
N ALA A 396 2.88 -8.76 1.00
CA ALA A 396 3.37 -8.45 -0.34
C ALA A 396 4.62 -7.57 -0.32
N PHE A 397 4.65 -6.54 0.55
CA PHE A 397 5.83 -5.69 0.67
C PHE A 397 7.03 -6.45 1.27
N ALA A 398 6.80 -7.31 2.26
CA ALA A 398 7.85 -8.14 2.86
C ALA A 398 8.39 -9.19 1.88
N TRP A 399 7.50 -9.85 1.12
CA TRP A 399 7.88 -10.72 0.00
C TRP A 399 8.77 -9.96 -0.99
N PHE A 400 8.38 -8.77 -1.41
CA PHE A 400 9.18 -7.96 -2.32
C PHE A 400 10.56 -7.62 -1.75
N THR A 401 10.68 -7.29 -0.46
CA THR A 401 11.97 -6.96 0.15
C THR A 401 12.89 -8.17 0.27
N GLU A 402 12.31 -9.39 0.43
CA GLU A 402 13.05 -10.65 0.34
C GLU A 402 13.56 -10.90 -1.08
N GLU A 403 12.72 -10.70 -2.11
CA GLU A 403 13.13 -10.80 -3.52
C GLU A 403 14.12 -9.71 -3.94
N LEU A 404 14.16 -8.57 -3.25
CA LEU A 404 15.16 -7.54 -3.51
C LEU A 404 16.53 -7.95 -2.94
N LYS A 405 16.53 -8.55 -1.74
CA LYS A 405 17.72 -9.04 -1.04
C LYS A 405 18.35 -10.27 -1.68
N ASP A 406 17.53 -11.22 -2.08
CA ASP A 406 17.97 -12.48 -2.65
C ASP A 406 17.02 -12.81 -3.81
N PRO A 407 17.27 -12.28 -5.02
CA PRO A 407 16.32 -12.37 -6.13
C PRO A 407 16.12 -13.81 -6.62
N ASP A 408 14.87 -14.22 -6.75
CA ASP A 408 14.47 -15.47 -7.40
C ASP A 408 13.52 -15.13 -8.57
N LEU A 409 12.32 -14.66 -8.26
CA LEU A 409 11.31 -14.28 -9.26
C LEU A 409 11.57 -12.91 -9.89
N LEU A 410 12.27 -12.04 -9.15
CA LEU A 410 12.64 -10.70 -9.59
C LEU A 410 14.10 -10.60 -10.05
N ALA A 411 14.78 -11.73 -10.25
CA ALA A 411 16.12 -11.74 -10.83
C ALA A 411 16.15 -11.01 -12.18
N GLU A 412 17.24 -10.29 -12.44
CA GLU A 412 17.54 -9.78 -13.78
C GLU A 412 17.82 -10.98 -14.67
N VAL A 413 17.10 -11.09 -15.77
CA VAL A 413 17.13 -12.27 -16.63
C VAL A 413 17.88 -11.93 -17.92
N ASP A 414 19.09 -12.47 -18.06
CA ASP A 414 19.95 -12.24 -19.23
C ASP A 414 19.68 -13.24 -20.39
N HIS A 415 18.81 -14.24 -20.17
CA HIS A 415 18.58 -15.34 -21.11
C HIS A 415 17.11 -15.54 -21.50
N SER A 416 16.86 -15.79 -22.79
CA SER A 416 15.51 -15.92 -23.36
C SER A 416 14.70 -17.08 -22.77
N SER A 417 15.34 -18.19 -22.42
CA SER A 417 14.68 -19.36 -21.81
C SER A 417 14.20 -19.11 -20.37
N GLU A 418 14.91 -18.27 -19.63
CA GLU A 418 14.54 -17.89 -18.26
C GLU A 418 13.44 -16.82 -18.28
N LEU A 419 13.45 -15.92 -19.27
CA LEU A 419 12.35 -14.97 -19.51
C LEU A 419 11.05 -15.72 -19.83
N ASP A 420 11.10 -16.73 -20.70
CA ASP A 420 9.93 -17.53 -21.06
C ASP A 420 9.39 -18.33 -19.86
N ARG A 421 10.26 -18.88 -19.01
CA ARG A 421 9.88 -19.52 -17.74
C ARG A 421 9.16 -18.55 -16.81
N ARG A 422 9.69 -17.33 -16.66
CA ARG A 422 9.10 -16.28 -15.84
C ARG A 422 7.73 -15.84 -16.37
N PHE A 423 7.59 -15.58 -17.67
CA PHE A 423 6.30 -15.21 -18.26
C PHE A 423 5.25 -16.30 -18.06
N LYS A 424 5.63 -17.57 -18.20
CA LYS A 424 4.75 -18.71 -17.91
C LYS A 424 4.27 -18.72 -16.46
N TYR A 425 5.16 -18.39 -15.51
CA TYR A 425 4.83 -18.30 -14.10
C TYR A 425 3.83 -17.15 -13.81
N GLU A 426 4.12 -15.95 -14.31
CA GLU A 426 3.23 -14.79 -14.16
C GLU A 426 1.85 -15.06 -14.80
N ALA A 427 1.82 -15.69 -15.99
CA ALA A 427 0.59 -16.05 -16.69
C ALA A 427 -0.25 -17.10 -15.93
N ALA A 428 0.41 -18.12 -15.34
CA ALA A 428 -0.26 -19.11 -14.50
C ALA A 428 -0.87 -18.46 -13.24
N GLY A 429 -0.12 -17.57 -12.60
CA GLY A 429 -0.57 -16.76 -11.47
C GLY A 429 -1.80 -15.90 -11.79
N GLU A 430 -1.74 -15.17 -12.90
CA GLU A 430 -2.83 -14.33 -13.39
C GLU A 430 -4.08 -15.14 -13.75
N LYS A 431 -3.91 -16.31 -14.38
CA LYS A 431 -5.01 -17.25 -14.65
C LYS A 431 -5.66 -17.73 -13.35
N ALA A 432 -4.86 -18.14 -12.37
CA ALA A 432 -5.36 -18.57 -11.07
C ALA A 432 -6.11 -17.46 -10.33
N ARG A 433 -5.59 -16.22 -10.36
CA ARG A 433 -6.26 -15.03 -9.82
C ARG A 433 -7.63 -14.80 -10.44
N ARG A 434 -7.72 -14.84 -11.79
CA ARG A 434 -9.00 -14.66 -12.50
C ARG A 434 -10.03 -15.71 -12.10
N ILE A 435 -9.61 -16.97 -11.95
CA ILE A 435 -10.46 -18.07 -11.49
C ILE A 435 -10.96 -17.78 -10.06
N ARG A 436 -10.05 -17.51 -9.12
CA ARG A 436 -10.41 -17.17 -7.72
C ARG A 436 -11.41 -16.03 -7.62
N LEU A 437 -11.15 -14.93 -8.32
CA LEU A 437 -12.03 -13.76 -8.30
C LEU A 437 -13.40 -14.04 -8.92
N ARG A 438 -13.45 -14.83 -10.01
CA ARG A 438 -14.70 -15.27 -10.64
C ARG A 438 -15.52 -16.12 -9.67
N ASP A 439 -14.88 -17.09 -9.02
CA ASP A 439 -15.54 -18.01 -8.09
C ASP A 439 -16.06 -17.27 -6.85
N TYR A 440 -15.29 -16.32 -6.31
CA TYR A 440 -15.73 -15.42 -5.24
C TYR A 440 -16.96 -14.59 -5.65
N LYS A 441 -16.95 -13.98 -6.83
CA LYS A 441 -18.10 -13.20 -7.35
C LYS A 441 -19.34 -14.08 -7.54
N HIS A 442 -19.19 -15.32 -8.00
CA HIS A 442 -20.31 -16.27 -8.09
C HIS A 442 -20.85 -16.65 -6.71
N GLY A 443 -19.98 -16.88 -5.73
CA GLY A 443 -20.35 -17.14 -4.33
C GLY A 443 -21.11 -15.98 -3.69
N ASP A 444 -20.57 -14.76 -3.79
CA ASP A 444 -21.22 -13.54 -3.27
C ASP A 444 -22.57 -13.28 -3.97
N ARG A 445 -22.65 -13.49 -5.29
CA ARG A 445 -23.91 -13.38 -6.03
C ARG A 445 -24.96 -14.39 -5.57
N LYS A 446 -24.57 -15.64 -5.29
CA LYS A 446 -25.46 -16.66 -4.72
C LYS A 446 -25.93 -16.28 -3.30
N GLN A 447 -25.02 -15.81 -2.45
CA GLN A 447 -25.38 -15.37 -1.09
C GLN A 447 -26.28 -14.13 -1.09
N ARG A 448 -26.00 -13.12 -1.93
CA ARG A 448 -26.87 -11.94 -2.10
C ARG A 448 -28.25 -12.33 -2.63
N ALA A 449 -28.32 -13.23 -3.61
CA ALA A 449 -29.59 -13.73 -4.14
C ALA A 449 -30.39 -14.55 -3.11
N ALA A 450 -29.73 -15.18 -2.14
CA ALA A 450 -30.38 -15.88 -1.03
C ALA A 450 -30.87 -14.93 0.07
N ARG A 451 -30.19 -13.79 0.28
CA ARG A 451 -30.56 -12.76 1.29
C ARG A 451 -31.64 -11.80 0.79
N LEU A 452 -31.72 -11.58 -0.52
CA LEU A 452 -32.76 -10.74 -1.11
C LEU A 452 -34.09 -11.53 -1.13
N PRO A 453 -35.20 -10.95 -0.66
CA PRO A 453 -36.50 -11.58 -0.82
C PRO A 453 -36.75 -11.84 -2.31
N LYS A 454 -37.13 -13.08 -2.65
CA LYS A 454 -37.41 -13.44 -4.04
C LYS A 454 -38.50 -12.49 -4.55
N PRO A 455 -38.26 -11.72 -5.63
CA PRO A 455 -39.25 -10.78 -6.12
C PRO A 455 -40.52 -11.55 -6.50
N THR A 456 -41.67 -11.03 -6.06
CA THR A 456 -42.97 -11.62 -6.34
C THR A 456 -43.22 -11.65 -7.85
N ARG A 457 -44.14 -12.53 -8.29
CA ARG A 457 -44.48 -12.68 -9.71
C ARG A 457 -44.86 -11.34 -10.36
N GLU A 458 -45.58 -10.49 -9.62
CA GLU A 458 -45.99 -9.14 -10.05
C GLU A 458 -44.79 -8.19 -10.22
N GLN A 459 -43.82 -8.22 -9.29
CA GLN A 459 -42.61 -7.40 -9.41
C GLN A 459 -41.71 -7.83 -10.58
N ARG A 460 -41.67 -9.13 -10.89
CA ARG A 460 -40.99 -9.64 -12.08
C ARG A 460 -41.69 -9.22 -13.37
N PHE A 461 -43.02 -9.25 -13.37
CA PHE A 461 -43.84 -8.82 -14.50
C PHE A 461 -43.70 -7.31 -14.75
N ALA A 462 -43.82 -6.48 -13.72
CA ALA A 462 -43.65 -5.03 -13.82
C ALA A 462 -42.25 -4.62 -14.32
N LYS A 463 -41.20 -5.31 -13.86
CA LYS A 463 -39.83 -5.06 -14.33
C LYS A 463 -39.60 -5.52 -15.78
N ALA A 464 -40.25 -6.60 -16.20
CA ALA A 464 -40.22 -7.04 -17.60
C ALA A 464 -40.95 -6.06 -18.51
N VAL A 465 -42.13 -5.58 -18.11
CA VAL A 465 -42.92 -4.58 -18.83
C VAL A 465 -42.17 -3.25 -18.95
N ALA A 466 -41.60 -2.74 -17.85
CA ALA A 466 -40.81 -1.50 -17.86
C ALA A 466 -39.57 -1.58 -18.78
N LYS A 467 -38.92 -2.76 -18.87
CA LYS A 467 -37.79 -2.99 -19.77
C LYS A 467 -38.23 -3.02 -21.24
N VAL A 468 -39.41 -3.56 -21.52
CA VAL A 468 -40.01 -3.57 -22.86
C VAL A 468 -40.41 -2.17 -23.29
N GLU A 469 -41.04 -1.38 -22.41
CA GLU A 469 -41.46 0.00 -22.71
C GLU A 469 -40.28 0.97 -22.87
N ALA A 470 -39.25 0.87 -22.02
CA ALA A 470 -38.02 1.66 -22.18
C ALA A 470 -37.33 1.34 -23.52
N GLY A 471 -37.32 0.05 -23.91
CA GLY A 471 -36.82 -0.38 -25.21
C GLY A 471 -37.70 0.06 -26.39
N LYS A 472 -38.99 0.36 -26.18
CA LYS A 472 -39.91 0.84 -27.22
C LYS A 472 -39.73 2.35 -27.48
N ALA A 473 -39.59 3.15 -26.42
CA ALA A 473 -39.36 4.59 -26.52
C ALA A 473 -38.03 4.96 -27.20
N GLU A 474 -36.96 4.19 -26.92
CA GLU A 474 -35.65 4.41 -27.55
C GLU A 474 -35.64 3.96 -29.03
N ARG A 475 -36.43 2.95 -29.39
CA ARG A 475 -36.61 2.49 -30.79
C ARG A 475 -37.36 3.51 -31.63
N LEU A 476 -38.46 4.08 -31.12
CA LEU A 476 -39.28 5.10 -31.81
C LEU A 476 -38.49 6.38 -32.16
N LYS A 477 -37.57 6.82 -31.27
CA LYS A 477 -36.71 7.99 -31.54
C LYS A 477 -35.71 7.76 -32.68
N ARG A 478 -35.17 6.54 -32.83
CA ARG A 478 -34.20 6.22 -33.90
C ARG A 478 -34.85 6.04 -35.28
N PHE A 479 -36.17 5.83 -35.36
CA PHE A 479 -36.90 5.68 -36.63
C PHE A 479 -37.28 7.00 -37.28
N ALA A 480 -37.58 8.02 -36.48
CA ALA A 480 -38.00 9.33 -36.98
C ALA A 480 -36.95 9.96 -37.92
N ASP A 481 -35.66 9.66 -37.74
CA ASP A 481 -34.54 10.28 -38.48
C ASP A 481 -33.86 9.37 -39.51
N ALA A 482 -34.31 8.11 -39.65
CA ALA A 482 -33.65 7.12 -40.51
C ALA A 482 -34.02 7.28 -42.00
N THR A 483 -33.01 7.32 -42.87
CA THR A 483 -33.19 7.30 -44.35
C THR A 483 -33.01 5.90 -44.93
N VAL A 484 -32.28 5.02 -44.23
CA VAL A 484 -32.08 3.61 -44.57
C VAL A 484 -32.41 2.73 -43.36
N VAL A 485 -33.11 1.61 -43.60
CA VAL A 485 -33.37 0.58 -42.60
C VAL A 485 -32.87 -0.75 -43.12
N GLU A 486 -31.86 -1.29 -42.46
CA GLU A 486 -31.32 -2.63 -42.73
C GLU A 486 -32.01 -3.67 -41.83
N LEU A 487 -32.42 -4.78 -42.42
CA LEU A 487 -33.19 -5.87 -41.80
C LEU A 487 -32.36 -7.16 -41.80
N ASP A 488 -32.06 -7.68 -40.62
CA ASP A 488 -31.37 -8.97 -40.46
C ASP A 488 -32.39 -10.12 -40.50
N VAL A 489 -32.27 -11.04 -41.44
CA VAL A 489 -33.27 -12.11 -41.66
C VAL A 489 -32.73 -13.53 -41.46
N ALA A 490 -33.64 -14.41 -41.05
CA ALA A 490 -33.38 -15.75 -40.53
C ALA A 490 -33.10 -16.86 -41.55
N TYR A 491 -32.79 -16.53 -42.79
CA TYR A 491 -32.91 -17.48 -43.89
C TYR A 491 -31.56 -17.87 -44.49
N ASP A 492 -31.40 -19.17 -44.73
CA ASP A 492 -30.29 -19.75 -45.49
C ASP A 492 -30.69 -19.85 -46.98
N GLY A 493 -30.65 -18.74 -47.70
CA GLY A 493 -30.72 -18.76 -49.17
C GLY A 493 -31.39 -17.57 -49.87
N ILE A 494 -30.93 -17.31 -51.10
CA ILE A 494 -31.32 -16.16 -51.94
C ILE A 494 -32.82 -16.15 -52.36
N ASN A 495 -33.51 -17.29 -52.32
CA ASN A 495 -34.90 -17.40 -52.76
C ASN A 495 -35.90 -16.84 -51.73
N ASP A 496 -35.58 -16.91 -50.44
CA ASP A 496 -36.45 -16.37 -49.38
C ASP A 496 -36.34 -14.85 -49.26
N ALA A 497 -35.13 -14.31 -49.47
CA ALA A 497 -34.90 -12.87 -49.62
C ALA A 497 -35.71 -12.28 -50.79
N ARG A 498 -35.76 -12.97 -51.94
CA ARG A 498 -36.56 -12.56 -53.11
C ARG A 498 -38.06 -12.59 -52.84
N ARG A 499 -38.56 -13.64 -52.19
CA ARG A 499 -39.98 -13.72 -51.83
C ARG A 499 -40.41 -12.56 -50.92
N MET A 500 -39.56 -12.20 -49.97
CA MET A 500 -39.78 -11.08 -49.06
C MET A 500 -39.67 -9.72 -49.75
N ALA A 501 -38.75 -9.57 -50.70
CA ALA A 501 -38.68 -8.40 -51.58
C ALA A 501 -39.96 -8.21 -52.41
N ASP A 502 -40.49 -9.30 -52.98
CA ASP A 502 -41.75 -9.27 -53.74
C ASP A 502 -42.96 -8.94 -52.85
N ASP A 503 -42.98 -9.45 -51.61
CA ASP A 503 -44.03 -9.13 -50.63
C ASP A 503 -44.00 -7.65 -50.24
N PHE A 504 -42.82 -7.07 -50.06
CA PHE A 504 -42.66 -5.63 -49.79
C PHE A 504 -43.06 -4.76 -50.99
N THR A 505 -42.80 -5.24 -52.21
CA THR A 505 -43.22 -4.56 -53.44
C THR A 505 -44.75 -4.57 -53.61
N ARG A 506 -45.41 -5.64 -53.18
CA ARG A 506 -46.88 -5.80 -53.24
C ARG A 506 -47.61 -5.12 -52.07
N ARG A 507 -46.89 -4.72 -51.03
CA ARG A 507 -47.47 -4.04 -49.87
C ARG A 507 -47.95 -2.63 -50.22
N THR A 508 -49.08 -2.23 -49.62
CA THR A 508 -49.52 -0.83 -49.65
C THR A 508 -48.83 -0.07 -48.53
N TRP A 509 -47.99 0.89 -48.90
CA TRP A 509 -47.25 1.75 -47.97
C TRP A 509 -47.99 3.06 -47.75
N ARG A 510 -48.04 3.54 -46.51
CA ARG A 510 -48.88 4.68 -46.07
C ARG A 510 -48.08 5.91 -45.66
N GLY A 511 -46.75 5.86 -45.76
CA GLY A 511 -45.88 6.97 -45.41
C GLY A 511 -45.77 8.02 -46.50
N ASN A 512 -45.20 9.16 -46.13
CA ASN A 512 -44.90 10.30 -47.00
C ASN A 512 -43.38 10.49 -47.23
N ARG A 513 -42.54 9.64 -46.61
CA ARG A 513 -41.08 9.66 -46.73
C ARG A 513 -40.58 8.39 -47.38
N LEU A 514 -39.73 8.51 -48.40
CA LEU A 514 -39.03 7.38 -49.00
C LEU A 514 -37.92 6.89 -48.07
N ILE A 515 -37.99 5.62 -47.69
CA ILE A 515 -37.01 4.93 -46.87
C ILE A 515 -36.45 3.77 -47.68
N GLU A 516 -35.13 3.65 -47.74
CA GLU A 516 -34.45 2.54 -48.38
C GLU A 516 -34.45 1.33 -47.44
N LEU A 517 -34.96 0.19 -47.92
CA LEU A 517 -34.91 -1.06 -47.19
C LEU A 517 -33.79 -1.95 -47.73
N ARG A 518 -32.95 -2.44 -46.82
CA ARG A 518 -31.88 -3.40 -47.12
C ARG A 518 -32.12 -4.70 -46.36
N LEU A 519 -31.86 -5.83 -47.00
CA LEU A 519 -31.92 -7.15 -46.37
C LEU A 519 -30.51 -7.71 -46.22
N SER A 520 -30.16 -8.08 -44.99
CA SER A 520 -28.92 -8.77 -44.66
C SER A 520 -29.23 -10.23 -44.33
N HIS A 521 -28.63 -11.15 -45.08
CA HIS A 521 -28.85 -12.59 -44.96
C HIS A 521 -27.55 -13.37 -45.09
N LEU A 522 -27.52 -14.60 -44.56
CA LEU A 522 -26.33 -15.44 -44.56
C LEU A 522 -26.27 -16.27 -45.85
N VAL A 523 -25.13 -16.26 -46.52
CA VAL A 523 -24.85 -17.09 -47.69
C VAL A 523 -23.49 -17.75 -47.49
N ARG A 524 -23.48 -19.09 -47.31
CA ARG A 524 -22.24 -19.88 -47.13
C ARG A 524 -21.29 -19.27 -46.09
N ASP A 525 -21.84 -18.97 -44.91
CA ASP A 525 -21.15 -18.38 -43.76
C ASP A 525 -20.71 -16.90 -43.88
N ASP A 526 -21.02 -16.21 -44.99
CA ASP A 526 -20.83 -14.77 -45.15
C ASP A 526 -22.16 -13.99 -45.08
N ILE A 527 -22.16 -12.79 -44.51
CA ILE A 527 -23.33 -11.90 -44.49
C ILE A 527 -23.35 -11.06 -45.76
N VAL A 528 -24.43 -11.19 -46.53
CA VAL A 528 -24.67 -10.42 -47.76
C VAL A 528 -25.83 -9.46 -47.54
N THR A 529 -25.60 -8.18 -47.83
CA THR A 529 -26.61 -7.10 -47.73
C THR A 529 -27.05 -6.65 -49.12
N GLU A 530 -28.35 -6.72 -49.38
CA GLU A 530 -28.94 -6.33 -50.67
C GLU A 530 -29.97 -5.21 -50.51
N VAL A 531 -29.97 -4.25 -51.44
CA VAL A 531 -30.97 -3.18 -51.48
C VAL A 531 -32.23 -3.70 -52.15
N ILE A 532 -33.35 -3.68 -51.43
CA ILE A 532 -34.63 -4.20 -51.91
C ILE A 532 -35.39 -3.13 -52.72
N GLY A 533 -35.27 -1.88 -52.29
CA GLY A 533 -35.99 -0.76 -52.89
C GLY A 533 -36.24 0.37 -51.89
N ARG A 534 -36.81 1.47 -52.40
CA ARG A 534 -37.21 2.64 -51.60
C ARG A 534 -38.72 2.73 -51.54
N TYR A 535 -39.26 2.77 -50.32
CA TYR A 535 -40.69 2.70 -50.07
C TYR A 535 -41.18 3.92 -49.29
N PRO A 536 -42.36 4.48 -49.62
CA PRO A 536 -42.93 5.60 -48.90
C PRO A 536 -43.54 5.09 -47.57
N ALA A 537 -42.70 4.81 -46.59
CA ALA A 537 -43.06 4.05 -45.39
C ALA A 537 -43.37 4.95 -44.19
N SER A 538 -44.49 4.66 -43.51
CA SER A 538 -44.81 5.27 -42.21
C SER A 538 -44.12 4.51 -41.08
N VAL A 539 -44.09 5.09 -39.87
CA VAL A 539 -43.57 4.39 -38.67
C VAL A 539 -44.35 3.09 -38.45
N ASP A 540 -45.66 3.10 -38.60
CA ASP A 540 -46.51 1.91 -38.44
C ASP A 540 -46.25 0.84 -39.51
N ASP A 541 -45.94 1.25 -40.75
CA ASP A 541 -45.55 0.31 -41.81
C ASP A 541 -44.25 -0.41 -41.47
N LEU A 542 -43.25 0.31 -40.94
CA LEU A 542 -41.96 -0.24 -40.54
C LEU A 542 -42.08 -1.12 -39.29
N GLU A 543 -42.90 -0.73 -38.30
CA GLU A 543 -43.17 -1.59 -37.13
C GLU A 543 -43.81 -2.91 -37.56
N SER A 544 -44.76 -2.85 -38.50
CA SER A 544 -45.38 -4.05 -39.04
C SER A 544 -44.39 -4.92 -39.82
N VAL A 545 -43.46 -4.33 -40.58
CA VAL A 545 -42.36 -5.09 -41.21
C VAL A 545 -41.52 -5.80 -40.15
N LEU A 546 -41.09 -5.09 -39.12
CA LEU A 546 -40.20 -5.60 -38.07
C LEU A 546 -40.85 -6.60 -37.11
N SER A 547 -42.18 -6.59 -37.04
CA SER A 547 -42.95 -7.56 -36.27
C SER A 547 -43.02 -8.95 -36.92
N ARG A 548 -42.51 -9.07 -38.15
CA ARG A 548 -42.46 -10.33 -38.89
C ARG A 548 -41.56 -11.35 -38.16
N PRO A 549 -42.03 -12.60 -37.98
CA PRO A 549 -41.31 -13.62 -37.21
C PRO A 549 -39.99 -14.06 -37.87
N ASP A 550 -39.81 -13.73 -39.15
CA ASP A 550 -38.63 -14.06 -39.93
C ASP A 550 -37.48 -13.03 -39.88
N ILE A 551 -37.66 -11.93 -39.14
CA ILE A 551 -36.62 -10.93 -38.90
C ILE A 551 -35.95 -11.21 -37.55
N ILE A 552 -34.66 -11.58 -37.56
CA ILE A 552 -33.91 -11.97 -36.36
C ILE A 552 -33.34 -10.73 -35.66
N SER A 553 -34.19 -10.06 -34.88
CA SER A 553 -33.77 -9.24 -33.73
C SER A 553 -32.78 -8.08 -33.97
N GLY A 554 -32.65 -7.56 -35.19
CA GLY A 554 -31.80 -6.41 -35.48
C GLY A 554 -32.35 -5.61 -36.64
N TYR A 555 -32.57 -4.31 -36.42
CA TYR A 555 -32.58 -3.35 -37.52
C TYR A 555 -31.56 -2.27 -37.21
N ARG A 556 -30.85 -1.81 -38.24
CA ARG A 556 -29.93 -0.68 -38.12
C ARG A 556 -30.53 0.51 -38.85
N PRO A 557 -31.07 1.51 -38.12
CA PRO A 557 -31.44 2.77 -38.73
C PRO A 557 -30.14 3.52 -39.06
N ILE A 558 -29.89 3.74 -40.35
CA ILE A 558 -28.73 4.49 -40.82
C ILE A 558 -29.23 5.84 -41.34
N HIS A 559 -28.60 6.91 -40.87
CA HIS A 559 -28.77 8.23 -41.43
C HIS A 559 -27.65 8.43 -42.45
N ASP A 560 -27.96 8.23 -43.73
CA ASP A 560 -27.03 8.48 -44.82
C ASP A 560 -27.34 9.85 -45.46
N PRO A 561 -26.48 10.87 -45.27
CA PRO A 561 -26.69 12.21 -45.81
C PRO A 561 -26.51 12.30 -47.33
N THR A 562 -25.98 11.25 -47.98
CA THR A 562 -25.86 11.19 -49.46
C THR A 562 -27.13 10.71 -50.15
N VAL A 563 -28.10 10.22 -49.37
CA VAL A 563 -29.43 9.83 -49.84
C VAL A 563 -30.40 10.97 -49.54
N GLU A 564 -30.62 11.87 -50.50
CA GLU A 564 -31.68 12.86 -50.37
C GLU A 564 -33.03 12.13 -50.25
N ALA A 565 -33.83 12.50 -49.25
CA ALA A 565 -35.17 11.99 -49.05
C ALA A 565 -36.17 12.94 -49.73
N PRO A 566 -36.61 12.69 -50.98
CA PRO A 566 -37.64 13.50 -51.58
C PRO A 566 -38.97 13.26 -50.85
N VAL A 567 -39.61 14.34 -50.43
CA VAL A 567 -40.98 14.31 -49.87
C VAL A 567 -41.93 14.05 -51.01
N VAL A 568 -42.65 12.92 -50.96
CA VAL A 568 -43.58 12.52 -52.02
C VAL A 568 -44.99 12.95 -51.62
N THR A 569 -45.69 13.66 -52.52
CA THR A 569 -47.10 14.01 -52.35
C THR A 569 -47.98 13.14 -53.25
N GLY A 570 -48.84 12.32 -52.62
CA GLY A 570 -49.83 11.47 -53.27
C GLY A 570 -49.45 9.99 -53.41
N PRO A 571 -50.43 9.06 -53.47
CA PRO A 571 -50.15 7.63 -53.58
C PRO A 571 -49.67 7.28 -54.99
N ARG A 572 -48.44 6.76 -55.12
CA ARG A 572 -47.94 6.13 -56.36
C ARG A 572 -47.29 4.79 -56.08
N ARG A 573 -47.38 3.88 -57.06
CA ARG A 573 -46.72 2.56 -57.08
C ARG A 573 -45.19 2.70 -56.99
N PRO A 574 -44.47 1.68 -56.46
CA PRO A 574 -43.01 1.73 -56.25
C PRO A 574 -42.25 2.10 -57.54
N ALA A 575 -41.29 3.02 -57.42
CA ALA A 575 -40.44 3.44 -58.51
C ALA A 575 -39.14 2.62 -58.51
N PHE A 576 -38.89 1.88 -59.60
CA PHE A 576 -37.60 1.24 -59.84
C PHE A 576 -36.63 2.23 -60.51
N LEU A 577 -35.34 2.16 -60.16
CA LEU A 577 -34.30 2.96 -60.82
C LEU A 577 -34.18 2.56 -62.31
N PRO A 578 -33.94 3.50 -63.24
CA PRO A 578 -33.60 3.16 -64.62
C PRO A 578 -32.27 2.40 -64.63
N GLY A 579 -32.27 1.15 -65.10
CA GLY A 579 -31.06 0.34 -65.29
C GLY A 579 -30.82 -0.76 -64.25
N SER A 580 -31.54 -0.80 -63.13
CA SER A 580 -31.43 -1.93 -62.19
C SER A 580 -32.30 -3.11 -62.63
N LYS A 581 -31.67 -4.18 -63.13
CA LYS A 581 -32.29 -5.52 -63.21
C LYS A 581 -32.19 -6.19 -61.83
N PRO A 582 -33.16 -7.02 -61.40
CA PRO A 582 -33.30 -7.43 -59.99
C PRO A 582 -32.27 -8.49 -59.50
N TRP A 583 -31.18 -8.72 -60.23
CA TRP A 583 -30.30 -9.88 -60.01
C TRP A 583 -29.00 -9.75 -60.82
N GLU A 584 -28.04 -9.02 -60.28
CA GLU A 584 -26.62 -9.26 -60.58
C GLU A 584 -25.88 -9.41 -59.25
N VAL A 585 -25.26 -10.57 -59.06
CA VAL A 585 -24.40 -10.86 -57.91
C VAL A 585 -23.13 -10.04 -58.06
N VAL A 586 -22.98 -8.98 -57.25
CA VAL A 586 -21.69 -8.29 -57.13
C VAL A 586 -20.84 -9.07 -56.13
N GLY A 587 -20.03 -10.01 -56.65
CA GLY A 587 -19.06 -10.74 -55.87
C GLY A 587 -17.94 -9.82 -55.39
N GLY A 588 -17.92 -9.53 -54.08
CA GLY A 588 -16.83 -8.81 -53.41
C GLY A 588 -16.21 -9.68 -52.32
N THR A 589 -15.29 -10.56 -52.70
CA THR A 589 -14.43 -11.30 -51.77
C THR A 589 -13.49 -10.33 -51.03
N THR A 590 -13.61 -10.22 -49.71
CA THR A 590 -12.61 -9.59 -48.85
C THR A 590 -11.40 -10.52 -48.70
N LYS A 591 -10.27 -10.16 -49.31
CA LYS A 591 -8.98 -10.84 -49.15
C LYS A 591 -8.53 -10.83 -47.67
N LYS A 592 -8.06 -11.98 -47.19
CA LYS A 592 -7.15 -12.10 -46.03
C LYS A 592 -5.81 -11.39 -46.33
N PRO A 593 -5.12 -10.80 -45.34
CA PRO A 593 -3.74 -10.37 -45.50
C PRO A 593 -2.81 -11.59 -45.50
N SER A 594 -1.91 -11.65 -46.48
CA SER A 594 -0.80 -12.60 -46.51
C SER A 594 0.43 -12.00 -45.84
N ASP A 595 1.16 -12.86 -45.14
CA ASP A 595 2.53 -12.65 -44.69
C ASP A 595 3.50 -12.33 -45.86
N ASP A 596 4.63 -11.73 -45.51
CA ASP A 596 5.85 -11.41 -46.29
C ASP A 596 5.84 -10.11 -47.15
N ASP A 597 6.32 -9.01 -46.53
CA ASP A 597 7.57 -8.29 -46.88
C ASP A 597 7.95 -7.26 -45.80
#